data_AF-A0A6I6AIM2-F1
#
_entry.id   AF-A0A6I6AIM2-F1
#
_cell.length_a   1.000
_cell.length_b   1.000
_cell.length_c   1.000
_cell.angle_alpha   90.00
_cell.angle_beta   90.00
_cell.angle_gamma   90.00
#
_symmetry.space_group_name_H-M   'P 1'
#
loop_
_entity.id
_entity.type
_entity.pdbx_description
1 polymer ?
#
loop_
_entity_poly.entity_id
_entity_poly.type
_entity_poly.pdbx_seq_one_letter_code
_entity_poly.pdbx_strand_id
1 'polypeptide(L)'
;MSVDAAVIPFGWSGELLSTPQIIKLLPVKEFLNRQQWTYSPPDPSGTPDCADWWGMLTGSPNLKPALLQARTFRAMQLYTAALRVLHPLLQHYDSPEVKQEFELCQKELAYQEQLDTGAPSQLRLQAYQQTSPTEEFPLAQAGPGIKGDHSPPEKVSETLARAINEYIHGDCSEAIAALTADDSESLYAKAQIQLEAGDPANAASTFRQLIEQHPQDRLVVPSQNMLDALQ
;
A
#
# COMPACT_ATOMS: atom_id res chain seq x y z
N MET A 1 2.97 -19.66 -1.86
CA MET A 1 4.39 -19.51 -1.47
C MET A 1 4.36 -18.74 -0.16
N SER A 2 4.81 -19.33 0.96
CA SER A 2 4.81 -18.65 2.25
C SER A 2 6.07 -17.81 2.37
N VAL A 3 5.95 -16.51 2.66
CA VAL A 3 7.10 -15.60 2.84
C VAL A 3 7.38 -15.51 4.35
N ASP A 4 7.67 -16.65 4.98
CA ASP A 4 7.85 -16.75 6.45
C ASP A 4 9.27 -16.43 6.94
N ALA A 5 10.21 -16.17 6.04
CA ALA A 5 11.61 -15.94 6.40
C ALA A 5 12.08 -14.55 6.00
N ALA A 6 12.31 -13.69 7.00
CA ALA A 6 13.01 -12.42 6.86
C ALA A 6 14.52 -12.67 6.61
N VAL A 7 14.89 -13.11 5.41
CA VAL A 7 16.25 -12.93 4.89
C VAL A 7 16.14 -12.37 3.49
N ILE A 8 15.86 -11.07 3.40
CA ILE A 8 16.21 -10.30 2.21
C ILE A 8 17.72 -10.03 2.34
N PRO A 9 18.57 -10.65 1.51
CA PRO A 9 20.00 -10.40 1.61
C PRO A 9 20.28 -8.93 1.28
N PHE A 10 20.76 -8.18 2.27
CA PHE A 10 21.29 -6.84 2.08
C PHE A 10 22.67 -6.96 1.41
N GLY A 11 22.83 -6.37 0.22
CA GLY A 11 24.12 -6.14 -0.41
C GLY A 11 24.43 -4.65 -0.42
N TRP A 12 25.66 -4.27 -0.06
CA TRP A 12 26.12 -2.88 -0.21
C TRP A 12 26.32 -2.53 -1.70
N SER A 13 26.00 -1.30 -2.09
CA SER A 13 26.31 -0.84 -3.45
C SER A 13 27.83 -0.74 -3.63
N GLY A 14 28.36 -1.40 -4.66
CA GLY A 14 29.80 -1.49 -4.94
C GLY A 14 30.42 -2.87 -4.71
N GLU A 15 29.67 -3.83 -4.15
CA GLU A 15 30.14 -5.20 -3.97
C GLU A 15 29.82 -6.07 -5.20
N LEU A 16 30.86 -6.42 -5.96
CA LEU A 16 30.75 -7.20 -7.20
C LEU A 16 30.12 -8.60 -7.02
N LEU A 17 30.15 -9.14 -5.79
CA LEU A 17 29.63 -10.48 -5.45
C LEU A 17 28.13 -10.50 -5.13
N SER A 18 27.54 -9.38 -4.69
CA SER A 18 26.11 -9.27 -4.37
C SER A 18 25.27 -8.88 -5.60
N THR A 19 25.89 -8.29 -6.62
CA THR A 19 25.24 -7.82 -7.86
C THR A 19 24.42 -8.92 -8.59
N PRO A 20 24.90 -10.17 -8.76
CA PRO A 20 24.11 -11.23 -9.39
C PRO A 20 22.88 -11.65 -8.56
N GLN A 21 22.98 -11.59 -7.22
CA GLN A 21 21.87 -11.91 -6.32
C GLN A 21 20.83 -10.80 -6.31
N ILE A 22 21.26 -9.53 -6.33
CA ILE A 22 20.38 -8.36 -6.48
C ILE A 22 19.60 -8.44 -7.81
N ILE A 23 20.27 -8.76 -8.93
CA ILE A 23 19.60 -8.93 -10.22
C ILE A 23 18.60 -10.10 -10.19
N LYS A 24 18.94 -11.23 -9.55
CA LYS A 24 18.01 -12.36 -9.37
C LYS A 24 16.78 -12.01 -8.51
N LEU A 25 16.89 -11.01 -7.65
CA LEU A 25 15.80 -10.57 -6.78
C LEU A 25 14.93 -9.48 -7.39
N LEU A 26 15.34 -8.85 -8.50
CA LEU A 26 14.50 -7.86 -9.19
C LEU A 26 13.14 -8.44 -9.65
N PRO A 27 13.06 -9.65 -10.24
CA PRO A 27 11.77 -10.29 -10.52
C PRO A 27 10.96 -10.60 -9.25
N VAL A 28 11.66 -10.92 -8.15
CA VAL A 28 11.03 -11.20 -6.85
C VAL A 28 10.46 -9.92 -6.23
N LYS A 29 11.11 -8.78 -6.43
CA LYS A 29 10.63 -7.44 -6.02
C LYS A 29 9.27 -7.13 -6.65
N GLU A 30 9.15 -7.38 -7.95
CA GLU A 30 7.91 -7.14 -8.69
C GLU A 30 6.79 -8.09 -8.25
N PHE A 31 7.13 -9.36 -8.05
CA PHE A 31 6.21 -10.34 -7.49
C PHE A 31 5.69 -9.92 -6.10
N LEU A 32 6.59 -9.52 -5.20
CA LEU A 32 6.23 -9.08 -3.85
C LEU A 32 5.39 -7.81 -3.85
N ASN A 33 5.52 -6.93 -4.83
CA ASN A 33 4.74 -5.70 -4.84
C ASN A 33 3.38 -5.87 -5.52
N ARG A 34 3.34 -6.60 -6.65
CA ARG A 34 2.20 -6.55 -7.57
C ARG A 34 1.46 -7.88 -7.74
N GLN A 35 2.11 -9.01 -7.49
CA GLN A 35 1.50 -10.32 -7.76
C GLN A 35 0.68 -10.85 -6.57
N GLN A 36 -0.09 -11.91 -6.80
CA GLN A 36 -1.04 -12.45 -5.83
C GLN A 36 -0.31 -13.15 -4.66
N TRP A 37 -0.28 -12.49 -3.50
CA TRP A 37 0.07 -13.09 -2.22
C TRP A 37 -0.61 -12.33 -1.08
N THR A 38 -0.81 -13.02 0.04
CA THR A 38 -1.44 -12.48 1.24
C THR A 38 -0.48 -12.62 2.41
N TYR A 39 -0.49 -11.64 3.31
CA TYR A 39 0.21 -11.74 4.59
C TYR A 39 -0.72 -12.37 5.63
N SER A 40 -0.20 -13.32 6.41
CA SER A 40 -0.89 -13.84 7.59
C SER A 40 -0.04 -13.47 8.81
N PRO A 41 -0.64 -12.87 9.86
CA PRO A 41 0.07 -12.65 11.11
C PRO A 41 0.66 -13.96 11.63
N PRO A 42 1.85 -13.94 12.24
CA PRO A 42 2.45 -15.16 12.78
C PRO A 42 1.56 -15.74 13.89
N ASP A 43 1.24 -17.03 13.77
CA ASP A 43 0.62 -17.77 14.87
C ASP A 43 1.60 -17.84 16.04
N PRO A 44 1.19 -17.55 17.28
CA PRO A 44 2.03 -17.73 18.45
C PRO A 44 2.32 -19.23 18.62
N SER A 45 3.49 -19.68 18.16
CA SER A 45 3.90 -21.08 18.20
C SER A 45 5.20 -21.27 18.98
N GLY A 46 5.29 -22.40 19.69
CA GLY A 46 6.43 -22.78 20.53
C GLY A 46 7.45 -23.67 19.81
N THR A 47 7.46 -23.73 18.47
CA THR A 47 8.44 -24.52 17.73
C THR A 47 9.81 -23.83 17.71
N PRO A 48 10.94 -24.58 17.66
CA PRO A 48 12.28 -24.00 17.77
C PRO A 48 12.64 -22.98 16.69
N ASP A 49 12.05 -23.09 15.50
CA ASP A 49 12.35 -22.24 14.35
C ASP A 49 11.50 -20.95 14.31
N CYS A 50 10.41 -20.88 15.09
CA CYS A 50 9.47 -19.75 15.15
C CYS A 50 9.09 -19.43 16.61
N ALA A 51 10.04 -19.55 17.54
CA ALA A 51 9.73 -19.49 18.96
C ALA A 51 9.31 -18.08 19.39
N ASP A 52 8.01 -17.80 19.39
CA ASP A 52 7.46 -16.56 19.90
C ASP A 52 7.31 -16.64 21.43
N TRP A 53 8.44 -16.44 22.12
CA TRP A 53 8.45 -16.41 23.59
C TRP A 53 7.61 -15.27 24.15
N TRP A 54 7.40 -14.21 23.36
CA TRP A 54 6.51 -13.12 23.71
C TRP A 54 5.05 -13.60 23.67
N GLY A 55 4.62 -14.18 22.54
CA GLY A 55 3.30 -14.79 22.40
C GLY A 55 3.00 -15.86 23.44
N MET A 56 3.99 -16.67 23.82
CA MET A 56 3.83 -17.63 24.92
C MET A 56 3.67 -16.98 26.31
N LEU A 57 4.26 -15.81 26.55
CA LEU A 57 4.21 -15.11 27.84
C LEU A 57 3.02 -14.14 27.96
N THR A 58 2.63 -13.47 26.86
CA THR A 58 1.63 -12.40 26.86
C THR A 58 0.31 -12.82 26.23
N GLY A 59 0.27 -13.95 25.51
CA GLY A 59 -0.90 -14.37 24.73
C GLY A 59 -1.14 -13.53 23.48
N SER A 60 -0.19 -12.66 23.09
CA SER A 60 -0.25 -11.79 21.92
C SER A 60 1.03 -11.91 21.10
N PRO A 61 0.96 -12.00 19.76
CA PRO A 61 2.16 -12.22 18.96
C PRO A 61 3.09 -11.02 19.00
N ASN A 62 4.40 -11.28 18.91
CA ASN A 62 5.38 -10.20 18.77
C ASN A 62 5.22 -9.49 17.43
N LEU A 63 4.80 -8.22 17.44
CA LEU A 63 4.60 -7.42 16.21
C LEU A 63 5.91 -6.93 15.58
N LYS A 64 7.04 -6.99 16.30
CA LYS A 64 8.33 -6.41 15.86
C LYS A 64 8.84 -7.00 14.53
N PRO A 65 8.79 -8.32 14.28
CA PRO A 65 9.24 -8.88 13.00
C PRO A 65 8.38 -8.41 11.83
N ALA A 66 7.06 -8.37 12.01
CA ALA A 66 6.12 -7.90 11.00
C ALA A 66 6.34 -6.41 10.67
N LEU A 67 6.53 -5.59 11.71
CA LEU A 67 6.83 -4.17 11.55
C LEU A 67 8.19 -3.93 10.87
N LEU A 68 9.20 -4.74 11.21
CA LEU A 68 10.52 -4.69 10.54
C LEU A 68 10.39 -5.06 9.06
N GLN A 69 9.59 -6.06 8.72
CA GLN A 69 9.31 -6.43 7.34
C GLN A 69 8.61 -5.31 6.57
N ALA A 70 7.56 -4.70 7.14
CA ALA A 70 6.88 -3.55 6.54
C ALA A 70 7.84 -2.36 6.30
N ARG A 71 8.68 -2.03 7.30
CA ARG A 71 9.75 -1.01 7.17
C ARG A 71 10.73 -1.33 6.07
N THR A 72 11.13 -2.59 5.95
CA THR A 72 12.06 -3.04 4.91
C THR A 72 11.42 -2.91 3.53
N PHE A 73 10.14 -3.28 3.38
CA PHE A 73 9.41 -3.07 2.13
C PHE A 73 9.29 -1.58 1.80
N ARG A 74 8.94 -0.72 2.75
CA ARG A 74 8.92 0.74 2.56
C ARG A 74 10.28 1.28 2.11
N ALA A 75 11.37 0.88 2.76
CA ALA A 75 12.73 1.30 2.41
C ALA A 75 13.15 0.86 0.99
N MET A 76 12.57 -0.21 0.46
CA MET A 76 12.77 -0.67 -0.92
C MET A 76 11.79 -0.05 -1.93
N GLN A 77 10.94 0.89 -1.49
CA GLN A 77 9.85 1.50 -2.25
C GLN A 77 8.80 0.49 -2.71
N LEU A 78 8.58 -0.56 -1.90
CA LEU A 78 7.56 -1.58 -2.11
C LEU A 78 6.33 -1.30 -1.25
N TYR A 79 5.68 -0.18 -1.51
CA TYR A 79 4.61 0.31 -0.64
C TYR A 79 3.38 -0.59 -0.60
N THR A 80 2.97 -1.17 -1.73
CA THR A 80 1.86 -2.13 -1.77
C THR A 80 2.19 -3.38 -0.94
N ALA A 81 3.45 -3.85 -1.00
CA ALA A 81 3.91 -4.95 -0.15
C ALA A 81 3.95 -4.58 1.34
N ALA A 82 4.38 -3.35 1.67
CA ALA A 82 4.37 -2.85 3.04
C ALA A 82 2.93 -2.77 3.58
N LEU A 83 1.99 -2.22 2.81
CA LEU A 83 0.59 -2.10 3.19
C LEU A 83 -0.10 -3.46 3.31
N ARG A 84 0.21 -4.44 2.46
CA ARG A 84 -0.23 -5.85 2.61
C ARG A 84 0.13 -6.44 3.97
N VAL A 85 1.30 -6.09 4.52
CA VAL A 85 1.73 -6.52 5.86
C VAL A 85 1.02 -5.70 6.94
N LEU A 86 0.87 -4.38 6.74
CA LEU A 86 0.31 -3.47 7.74
C LEU A 86 -1.21 -3.62 7.93
N HIS A 87 -1.98 -3.93 6.88
CA HIS A 87 -3.44 -4.03 6.95
C HIS A 87 -3.93 -5.06 7.99
N PRO A 88 -3.46 -6.33 7.98
CA PRO A 88 -3.82 -7.27 9.03
C PRO A 88 -3.37 -6.83 10.44
N LEU A 89 -2.28 -6.06 10.54
CA LEU A 89 -1.81 -5.54 11.82
C LEU A 89 -2.71 -4.43 12.35
N LEU A 90 -3.16 -3.52 11.49
CA LEU A 90 -4.12 -2.46 11.82
C LEU A 90 -5.47 -3.04 12.28
N GLN A 91 -5.93 -4.09 11.61
CA GLN A 91 -7.21 -4.74 11.91
C GLN A 91 -7.24 -5.41 13.29
N HIS A 92 -6.12 -6.02 13.69
CA HIS A 92 -6.07 -6.85 14.90
C HIS A 92 -5.36 -6.19 16.09
N TYR A 93 -4.53 -5.17 15.86
CA TYR A 93 -3.69 -4.55 16.88
C TYR A 93 -3.74 -3.02 16.83
N ASP A 94 -4.13 -2.41 17.95
CA ASP A 94 -4.04 -0.96 18.14
C ASP A 94 -2.62 -0.56 18.60
N SER A 95 -1.65 -0.59 17.67
CA SER A 95 -0.26 -0.19 17.93
C SER A 95 0.06 1.16 17.29
N PRO A 96 0.58 2.14 18.05
CA PRO A 96 0.97 3.44 17.50
C PRO A 96 2.12 3.31 16.49
N GLU A 97 3.00 2.33 16.66
CA GLU A 97 4.09 2.08 15.70
C GLU A 97 3.58 1.56 14.36
N VAL A 98 2.54 0.71 14.35
CA VAL A 98 1.90 0.23 13.12
C VAL A 98 1.20 1.39 12.41
N LYS A 99 0.45 2.21 13.16
CA LYS A 99 -0.21 3.42 12.62
C LYS A 99 0.80 4.39 12.01
N GLN A 100 1.91 4.65 12.70
CA GLN A 100 2.98 5.51 12.21
C GLN A 100 3.60 4.98 10.90
N GLU A 101 3.89 3.68 10.79
CA GLU A 101 4.42 3.15 9.52
C GLU A 101 3.39 3.17 8.39
N PHE A 102 2.10 3.00 8.69
CA PHE A 102 1.02 3.18 7.73
C PHE A 102 0.93 4.62 7.23
N GLU A 103 0.97 5.60 8.13
CA GLU A 103 0.98 7.03 7.83
C GLU A 103 2.14 7.39 6.88
N LEU A 104 3.35 6.88 7.17
CA LEU A 104 4.52 7.09 6.32
C LEU A 104 4.33 6.47 4.93
N CYS A 105 3.73 5.29 4.83
CA CYS A 105 3.40 4.68 3.53
C CYS A 105 2.40 5.53 2.74
N GLN A 106 1.32 6.02 3.38
CA GLN A 106 0.34 6.88 2.69
C GLN A 106 0.97 8.19 2.21
N LYS A 107 1.86 8.78 3.03
CA LYS A 107 2.59 10.00 2.69
C LYS A 107 3.49 9.83 1.48
N GLU A 108 4.29 8.77 1.47
CA GLU A 108 5.21 8.49 0.37
C GLU A 108 4.46 8.14 -0.92
N LEU A 109 3.36 7.38 -0.84
CA LEU A 109 2.49 7.09 -1.99
C LEU A 109 1.80 8.33 -2.54
N ALA A 110 1.23 9.18 -1.68
CA ALA A 110 0.63 10.45 -2.10
C ALA A 110 1.66 11.34 -2.82
N TYR A 111 2.90 11.37 -2.32
CA TYR A 111 3.99 12.10 -2.97
C TYR A 111 4.33 11.53 -4.34
N GLN A 112 4.39 10.20 -4.49
CA GLN A 112 4.60 9.56 -5.80
C GLN A 112 3.47 9.88 -6.78
N GLU A 113 2.21 9.76 -6.35
CA GLU A 113 1.04 10.08 -7.18
C GLU A 113 1.05 11.56 -7.61
N GLN A 114 1.48 12.46 -6.73
CA GLN A 114 1.65 13.88 -7.07
C GLN A 114 2.72 14.09 -8.15
N LEU A 115 3.86 13.39 -8.07
CA LEU A 115 4.91 13.48 -9.08
C LEU A 115 4.44 12.93 -10.44
N ASP A 116 3.65 11.85 -10.43
CA ASP A 116 3.21 11.17 -11.64
C ASP A 116 2.02 11.88 -12.32
N THR A 117 1.09 12.42 -11.54
CA THR A 117 -0.20 12.93 -12.05
C THR A 117 -0.42 14.43 -11.80
N GLY A 118 0.47 15.08 -11.07
CA GLY A 118 0.34 16.47 -10.63
C GLY A 118 -0.42 16.66 -9.32
N ALA A 119 -1.18 15.66 -8.85
CA ALA A 119 -1.82 15.70 -7.54
C ALA A 119 -2.07 14.31 -6.94
N PRO A 120 -2.03 14.13 -5.62
CA PRO A 120 -2.36 12.85 -5.00
C PRO A 120 -3.84 12.47 -5.19
N SER A 121 -4.16 11.18 -5.14
CA SER A 121 -5.53 10.68 -5.09
C SER A 121 -6.20 11.01 -3.76
N GLN A 122 -7.54 11.05 -3.76
CA GLN A 122 -8.32 11.29 -2.54
C GLN A 122 -8.11 10.18 -1.50
N LEU A 123 -7.88 8.94 -1.95
CA LEU A 123 -7.55 7.82 -1.06
C LEU A 123 -6.34 8.14 -0.19
N ARG A 124 -5.20 8.53 -0.80
CA ARG A 124 -3.95 8.75 -0.05
C ARG A 124 -4.01 10.00 0.82
N LEU A 125 -4.58 11.09 0.28
CA LEU A 125 -4.76 12.33 1.01
C LEU A 125 -5.58 12.15 2.28
N GLN A 126 -6.77 11.57 2.14
CA GLN A 126 -7.68 11.43 3.27
C GLN A 126 -7.21 10.38 4.26
N ALA A 127 -6.65 9.26 3.79
CA ALA A 127 -6.07 8.26 4.67
C ALA A 127 -5.00 8.89 5.57
N TYR A 128 -4.08 9.70 5.00
CA TYR A 128 -3.08 10.42 5.78
C TYR A 128 -3.69 11.46 6.74
N GLN A 129 -4.62 12.28 6.27
CA GLN A 129 -5.23 13.33 7.09
C GLN A 129 -6.02 12.77 8.29
N GLN A 130 -6.68 11.63 8.11
CA GLN A 130 -7.45 10.98 9.17
C GLN A 130 -6.53 10.30 10.21
N THR A 131 -5.38 9.78 9.80
CA THR A 131 -4.42 9.14 10.72
C THR A 131 -3.47 10.15 11.37
N SER A 132 -3.13 11.25 10.69
CA SER A 132 -2.22 12.30 11.16
C SER A 132 -2.89 13.69 11.16
N PRO A 133 -3.96 13.92 11.96
CA PRO A 133 -4.76 15.15 11.90
C PRO A 133 -4.01 16.42 12.32
N THR A 134 -2.86 16.28 12.97
CA THR A 134 -2.06 17.39 13.52
C THR A 134 -0.94 17.84 12.59
N GLU A 135 -0.56 17.03 11.61
CA GLU A 135 0.42 17.41 10.61
C GLU A 135 -0.29 17.92 9.36
N GLU A 136 -0.09 19.19 9.02
CA GLU A 136 -0.44 19.65 7.68
C GLU A 136 0.34 18.79 6.68
N PHE A 137 -0.37 18.16 5.75
CA PHE A 137 0.25 17.37 4.70
C PHE A 137 1.21 18.30 3.93
N PRO A 138 2.55 18.09 4.01
CA PRO A 138 3.50 19.04 3.47
C PRO A 138 3.58 18.86 1.96
N LEU A 139 2.54 19.30 1.25
CA LEU A 139 2.59 19.49 -0.18
C LEU A 139 3.43 20.73 -0.43
N ALA A 140 4.75 20.53 -0.54
CA ALA A 140 5.52 21.45 -1.32
C ALA A 140 4.87 21.48 -2.72
N GLN A 141 4.43 22.67 -3.16
CA GLN A 141 4.14 22.96 -4.57
C GLN A 141 5.45 22.83 -5.36
N ALA A 142 6.00 21.62 -5.44
CA ALA A 142 7.33 21.34 -5.97
C ALA A 142 7.18 20.67 -7.33
N GLY A 143 6.95 21.49 -8.35
CA GLY A 143 7.03 21.10 -9.74
C GLY A 143 6.69 22.28 -10.65
N PRO A 144 7.33 22.44 -11.82
CA PRO A 144 6.86 23.39 -12.82
C PRO A 144 5.42 23.01 -13.16
N GLY A 145 4.48 23.91 -12.83
CA GLY A 145 3.05 23.63 -12.86
C GLY A 145 2.65 22.89 -14.13
N ILE A 146 2.26 21.61 -13.97
CA ILE A 146 1.68 20.84 -15.06
C ILE A 146 0.43 21.60 -15.47
N LYS A 147 0.41 22.10 -16.71
CA LYS A 147 -0.74 22.85 -17.23
C LYS A 147 -1.97 21.94 -17.26
N GLY A 148 -3.01 22.33 -16.53
CA GLY A 148 -4.29 21.63 -16.42
C GLY A 148 -4.80 21.67 -14.98
N ASP A 149 -6.12 21.63 -14.80
CA ASP A 149 -6.72 21.44 -13.47
C ASP A 149 -6.61 19.97 -13.10
N HIS A 150 -5.44 19.58 -12.59
CA HIS A 150 -5.14 18.23 -12.11
C HIS A 150 -5.46 18.08 -10.63
N SER A 151 -6.12 19.07 -10.05
CA SER A 151 -6.51 19.08 -8.64
C SER A 151 -7.47 17.91 -8.38
N PRO A 152 -7.34 17.21 -7.24
CA PRO A 152 -8.33 16.22 -6.87
C PRO A 152 -9.67 16.94 -6.63
N PRO A 153 -10.81 16.26 -6.81
CA PRO A 153 -12.12 16.89 -6.62
C PRO A 153 -12.27 17.43 -5.20
N GLU A 154 -12.78 18.66 -5.04
CA GLU A 154 -12.91 19.31 -3.72
C GLU A 154 -13.85 18.56 -2.75
N LYS A 155 -14.79 17.77 -3.29
CA LYS A 155 -15.74 16.98 -2.49
C LYS A 155 -15.51 15.51 -2.72
N VAL A 156 -15.28 14.80 -1.61
CA VAL A 156 -15.24 13.34 -1.60
C VAL A 156 -16.64 12.79 -1.40
N SER A 157 -16.97 11.76 -2.18
CA SER A 157 -18.25 11.06 -2.08
C SER A 157 -18.37 10.39 -0.70
N GLU A 158 -19.59 10.33 -0.16
CA GLU A 158 -19.84 9.71 1.14
C GLU A 158 -19.40 8.23 1.18
N THR A 159 -19.54 7.54 0.04
CA THR A 159 -19.10 6.16 -0.14
C THR A 159 -17.58 6.02 -0.06
N LEU A 160 -16.84 6.96 -0.67
CA LEU A 160 -15.38 6.97 -0.62
C LEU A 160 -14.88 7.33 0.78
N ALA A 161 -15.48 8.31 1.44
CA ALA A 161 -15.14 8.65 2.82
C ALA A 161 -15.37 7.48 3.79
N ARG A 162 -16.49 6.75 3.65
CA ARG A 162 -16.76 5.53 4.42
C ARG A 162 -15.73 4.44 4.13
N ALA A 163 -15.41 4.20 2.86
CA ALA A 163 -14.42 3.20 2.48
C ALA A 163 -13.03 3.52 3.04
N ILE A 164 -12.63 4.80 3.04
CA ILE A 164 -11.36 5.24 3.63
C ILE A 164 -11.35 4.98 5.13
N ASN A 165 -12.47 5.20 5.83
CA ASN A 165 -12.58 4.88 7.25
C ASN A 165 -12.33 3.39 7.53
N GLU A 166 -12.95 2.47 6.77
CA GLU A 166 -12.68 1.03 6.94
C GLU A 166 -11.23 0.68 6.57
N TYR A 167 -10.70 1.31 5.52
CA TYR A 167 -9.35 1.10 5.03
C TYR A 167 -8.27 1.50 6.05
N ILE A 168 -8.40 2.63 6.75
CA ILE A 168 -7.43 3.03 7.79
C ILE A 168 -7.46 2.12 9.03
N HIS A 169 -8.55 1.37 9.22
CA HIS A 169 -8.65 0.34 10.25
C HIS A 169 -8.16 -1.04 9.77
N GLY A 170 -7.71 -1.15 8.51
CA GLY A 170 -7.18 -2.39 7.94
C GLY A 170 -8.23 -3.32 7.33
N ASP A 171 -9.52 -2.97 7.40
CA ASP A 171 -10.64 -3.77 6.86
C ASP A 171 -10.82 -3.55 5.35
N CYS A 172 -9.86 -4.04 4.57
CA CYS A 172 -9.86 -3.88 3.10
C CYS A 172 -11.11 -4.45 2.43
N SER A 173 -11.69 -5.54 2.93
CA SER A 173 -12.91 -6.13 2.37
C SER A 173 -14.13 -5.22 2.52
N GLU A 174 -14.31 -4.64 3.70
CA GLU A 174 -15.41 -3.70 3.97
C GLU A 174 -15.18 -2.38 3.23
N ALA A 175 -13.93 -1.92 3.14
CA ALA A 175 -13.57 -0.75 2.33
C ALA A 175 -13.96 -0.95 0.84
N ILE A 176 -13.62 -2.10 0.24
CA ILE A 176 -13.97 -2.43 -1.15
C ILE A 176 -15.50 -2.53 -1.31
N ALA A 177 -16.21 -3.13 -0.35
CA ALA A 177 -17.67 -3.24 -0.37
C ALA A 177 -18.36 -1.87 -0.24
N ALA A 178 -17.74 -0.93 0.48
CA ALA A 178 -18.25 0.42 0.65
C ALA A 178 -18.14 1.28 -0.61
N LEU A 179 -17.19 0.97 -1.51
CA LEU A 179 -16.96 1.65 -2.80
C LEU A 179 -17.96 1.21 -3.87
N THR A 180 -19.17 1.78 -3.79
CA THR A 180 -20.27 1.52 -4.74
C THR A 180 -20.41 2.58 -5.83
N ALA A 181 -19.68 3.70 -5.74
CA ALA A 181 -19.72 4.74 -6.74
C ALA A 181 -18.77 4.42 -7.91
N ASP A 182 -19.22 4.76 -9.13
CA ASP A 182 -18.46 4.56 -10.38
C ASP A 182 -17.72 5.84 -10.84
N ASP A 183 -17.38 6.75 -9.91
CA ASP A 183 -16.52 7.89 -10.21
C ASP A 183 -15.03 7.48 -10.27
N SER A 184 -14.20 8.30 -10.92
CA SER A 184 -12.80 7.99 -11.16
C SER A 184 -12.00 7.78 -9.88
N GLU A 185 -12.21 8.59 -8.84
CA GLU A 185 -11.53 8.45 -7.55
C GLU A 185 -11.98 7.17 -6.82
N SER A 186 -13.28 6.86 -6.81
CA SER A 186 -13.80 5.64 -6.18
C SER A 186 -13.28 4.38 -6.87
N LEU A 187 -13.24 4.35 -8.21
CA LEU A 187 -12.69 3.23 -8.98
C LEU A 187 -11.18 3.09 -8.77
N TYR A 188 -10.44 4.20 -8.76
CA TYR A 188 -9.00 4.19 -8.51
C TYR A 188 -8.70 3.68 -7.10
N ALA A 189 -9.39 4.21 -6.09
CA ALA A 189 -9.26 3.78 -4.71
C ALA A 189 -9.55 2.28 -4.56
N LYS A 190 -10.62 1.80 -5.19
CA LYS A 190 -10.99 0.38 -5.17
C LYS A 190 -9.90 -0.51 -5.75
N ALA A 191 -9.35 -0.14 -6.91
CA ALA A 191 -8.28 -0.90 -7.55
C ALA A 191 -7.00 -0.92 -6.69
N GLN A 192 -6.64 0.20 -6.07
CA GLN A 192 -5.49 0.28 -5.15
C GLN A 192 -5.69 -0.61 -3.92
N ILE A 193 -6.86 -0.55 -3.27
CA ILE A 193 -7.17 -1.38 -2.11
C ILE A 193 -7.19 -2.87 -2.49
N GLN A 194 -7.69 -3.23 -3.68
CA GLN A 194 -7.62 -4.61 -4.18
C GLN A 194 -6.17 -5.09 -4.36
N LEU A 195 -5.27 -4.25 -4.89
CA LEU A 195 -3.84 -4.58 -4.94
C LEU A 195 -3.27 -4.79 -3.54
N GLU A 196 -3.59 -3.91 -2.61
CA GLU A 196 -3.11 -4.00 -1.22
C GLU A 196 -3.74 -5.15 -0.43
N ALA A 197 -4.89 -5.67 -0.87
CA ALA A 197 -5.51 -6.89 -0.36
C ALA A 197 -4.94 -8.16 -1.01
N GLY A 198 -4.04 -8.03 -2.00
CA GLY A 198 -3.43 -9.17 -2.70
C GLY A 198 -4.27 -9.73 -3.85
N ASP A 199 -5.20 -8.94 -4.40
CA ASP A 199 -6.09 -9.31 -5.50
C ASP A 199 -5.79 -8.52 -6.80
N PRO A 200 -4.68 -8.84 -7.50
CA PRO A 200 -4.30 -8.13 -8.72
C PRO A 200 -5.26 -8.36 -9.89
N ALA A 201 -5.99 -9.46 -9.91
CA ALA A 201 -6.91 -9.78 -11.00
C ALA A 201 -8.13 -8.85 -10.98
N ASN A 202 -8.74 -8.65 -9.81
CA ASN A 202 -9.83 -7.71 -9.67
C ASN A 202 -9.36 -6.26 -9.79
N ALA A 203 -8.18 -5.93 -9.25
CA ALA A 203 -7.57 -4.61 -9.45
C ALA A 203 -7.40 -4.26 -10.94
N ALA A 204 -6.86 -5.20 -11.74
CA ALA A 204 -6.72 -5.02 -13.19
C ALA A 204 -8.07 -4.81 -13.87
N SER A 205 -9.12 -5.53 -13.46
CA SER A 205 -10.48 -5.30 -13.98
C SER A 205 -11.00 -3.91 -13.64
N THR A 206 -10.80 -3.45 -12.41
CA THR A 206 -11.26 -2.13 -11.97
C THR A 206 -10.47 -0.99 -12.61
N PHE A 207 -9.16 -1.14 -12.85
CA PHE A 207 -8.39 -0.18 -13.64
C PHE A 207 -8.90 -0.08 -15.08
N ARG A 208 -9.20 -1.21 -15.75
CA ARG A 208 -9.82 -1.17 -17.08
C ARG A 208 -11.16 -0.43 -17.07
N GLN A 209 -11.99 -0.69 -16.07
CA GLN A 209 -13.28 0.01 -15.92
C GLN A 209 -13.08 1.53 -15.81
N LEU A 210 -12.12 1.99 -15.00
CA LEU A 210 -11.79 3.43 -14.88
C LEU A 210 -11.38 4.01 -16.22
N ILE A 211 -10.46 3.35 -16.93
CA ILE A 211 -9.93 3.82 -18.23
C ILE A 211 -11.06 3.93 -19.27
N GLU A 212 -11.97 2.95 -19.30
CA GLU A 212 -13.08 2.90 -20.25
C GLU A 212 -14.17 3.94 -19.94
N GLN A 213 -14.51 4.13 -18.66
CA GLN A 213 -15.60 5.02 -18.25
C GLN A 213 -15.18 6.49 -18.16
N HIS A 214 -13.91 6.76 -17.81
CA HIS A 214 -13.39 8.10 -17.56
C HIS A 214 -12.11 8.40 -18.37
N PRO A 215 -12.12 8.28 -19.72
CA PRO A 215 -10.91 8.28 -20.54
C PRO A 215 -10.11 9.60 -20.57
N GLN A 216 -10.69 10.69 -20.05
CA GLN A 216 -10.04 12.01 -19.96
C GLN A 216 -9.61 12.37 -18.54
N ASP A 217 -9.81 11.46 -17.57
CA ASP A 217 -9.47 11.71 -16.18
C ASP A 217 -7.95 11.61 -15.94
N ARG A 218 -7.45 12.39 -14.97
CA ARG A 218 -6.03 12.42 -14.57
C ARG A 218 -5.52 11.05 -14.12
N LEU A 219 -6.40 10.19 -13.59
CA LEU A 219 -6.08 8.87 -13.07
C LEU A 219 -5.98 7.79 -14.16
N VAL A 220 -6.26 8.12 -15.43
CA VAL A 220 -6.16 7.16 -16.54
C VAL A 220 -4.72 6.71 -16.78
N VAL A 221 -3.79 7.65 -16.90
CA VAL A 221 -2.36 7.34 -17.14
C VAL A 221 -1.76 6.46 -16.04
N PRO A 222 -1.87 6.80 -14.74
CA PRO A 222 -1.36 5.93 -13.69
C PRO A 222 -2.09 4.57 -13.64
N SER A 223 -3.40 4.53 -13.96
CA SER A 223 -4.15 3.27 -14.05
C SER A 223 -3.65 2.38 -15.18
N GLN A 224 -3.31 2.96 -16.33
CA GLN A 224 -2.73 2.22 -17.47
C GLN A 224 -1.34 1.68 -17.11
N ASN A 225 -0.47 2.51 -16.53
CA ASN A 225 0.85 2.09 -16.07
C ASN A 225 0.76 0.94 -15.07
N MET A 226 -0.23 0.97 -14.17
CA MET A 226 -0.47 -0.10 -13.22
C MET A 226 -1.00 -1.36 -13.90
N LEU A 227 -1.92 -1.22 -14.86
CA LEU A 227 -2.48 -2.33 -15.62
C LEU A 227 -1.41 -3.06 -16.45
N ASP A 228 -0.52 -2.31 -17.10
CA ASP A 228 0.59 -2.84 -17.90
C ASP A 228 1.58 -3.63 -17.04
N ALA A 229 1.77 -3.22 -15.79
CA ALA A 229 2.63 -3.91 -14.84
C ALA A 229 2.05 -5.21 -14.26
N LEU A 230 0.74 -5.41 -14.38
CA LEU A 230 0.04 -6.60 -13.88
C LEU A 230 -0.06 -7.72 -14.93
N GLN A 231 0.33 -7.45 -16.17
CA GLN A 231 0.30 -8.38 -17.31
C GLN A 231 1.67 -8.99 -17.58
#